data_AF-A0AAN6RZC3-F1
#
_entry.id   AF-A0AAN6RZC3-F1
#
_cell.length_a   1.000
_cell.length_b   1.000
_cell.length_c   1.000
_cell.angle_alpha   90.00
_cell.angle_beta   90.00
_cell.angle_gamma   90.00
#
_symmetry.space_group_name_H-M   'P 1'
#
loop_
_entity.id
_entity.type
_entity.pdbx_description
1 polymer ?
#
loop_
_entity_poly.entity_id
_entity_poly.type
_entity_poly.pdbx_seq_one_letter_code
_entity_poly.pdbx_strand_id
1 'polypeptide(L)'
;MALALIVSPLIGGAMSQNGDWRWIFYYNVPAGGASLILLGFILPARFPHHWEPNLEKTRHASVFHAASSFARKADPVGAFLVLGAIIFLVAALEEGGVRFAWDSGVVIAFLVLSGSLAILFVGWMAVASRAFGVETMFPSRFASNHTLLSSLVGCIITGAPMTIAAIELPQRYQLVNQSSPLGAGVKLLAYAVAMPVGIVLGSIMSGRLRLAFIYILFIGAMMQTVGFALLSTVPTTTDLWNGIFGYSVLMGLGVGICAGTYYVITPISSGKGDQHLALGSGLQCRMLGGAIGNAGSSGMGA
;
A
#
# COMPACT_ATOMS: atom_id res chain seq x y z
N MET A 1 -4.08 2.61 -12.79
CA MET A 1 -3.25 1.77 -11.91
C MET A 1 -2.68 0.55 -12.63
N ALA A 2 -3.51 -0.33 -13.24
CA ALA A 2 -3.04 -1.53 -13.93
C ALA A 2 -1.94 -1.28 -14.97
N LEU A 3 -2.15 -0.31 -15.88
CA LEU A 3 -1.14 0.07 -16.88
C LEU A 3 0.17 0.55 -16.24
N ALA A 4 0.09 1.32 -15.16
CA ALA A 4 1.27 1.82 -14.48
C ALA A 4 2.11 0.69 -13.85
N LEU A 5 1.47 -0.33 -13.28
CA LEU A 5 2.16 -1.50 -12.69
C LEU A 5 2.87 -2.36 -13.74
N ILE A 6 2.36 -2.39 -14.97
CA ILE A 6 2.94 -3.16 -16.09
C ILE A 6 4.09 -2.37 -16.74
N VAL A 7 3.91 -1.06 -16.88
CA VAL A 7 4.86 -0.19 -17.57
C VAL A 7 6.06 0.18 -16.67
N SER A 8 5.87 0.26 -15.35
CA SER A 8 6.92 0.71 -14.43
C SER A 8 8.19 -0.16 -14.43
N PRO A 9 8.14 -1.51 -14.43
CA PRO A 9 9.35 -2.33 -14.42
C PRO A 9 10.09 -2.26 -15.77
N LEU A 10 9.37 -2.06 -16.87
CA LEU A 10 9.95 -1.95 -18.21
C LEU A 10 10.71 -0.64 -18.37
N ILE A 11 10.07 0.49 -18.04
CA ILE A 11 10.71 1.81 -18.11
C ILE A 11 11.86 1.88 -17.09
N GLY A 12 11.63 1.43 -15.86
CA GLY A 12 12.65 1.42 -14.82
C GLY A 12 13.86 0.55 -15.19
N GLY A 13 13.62 -0.66 -15.69
CA GLY A 13 14.68 -1.58 -16.14
C GLY A 13 15.47 -1.04 -17.34
N ALA A 14 14.79 -0.45 -18.34
CA ALA A 14 15.43 0.15 -19.51
C ALA A 14 16.32 1.35 -19.13
N MET A 15 15.80 2.26 -18.30
CA MET A 15 16.54 3.44 -17.83
C MET A 15 17.73 3.04 -16.95
N SER A 16 17.54 2.05 -16.07
CA SER A 16 18.62 1.55 -15.22
C SER A 16 19.73 0.87 -16.02
N GLN A 17 19.40 0.19 -17.13
CA GLN A 17 20.39 -0.47 -17.98
C GLN A 17 21.34 0.54 -18.65
N ASN A 18 20.84 1.73 -19.01
CA ASN A 18 21.63 2.77 -19.66
C ASN A 18 22.40 3.68 -18.67
N GLY A 19 22.29 3.42 -17.35
CA GLY A 19 22.90 4.25 -16.31
C GLY A 19 22.12 5.53 -15.98
N ASP A 20 21.00 5.77 -16.65
CA ASP A 20 20.16 6.96 -16.56
C ASP A 20 19.08 6.87 -15.46
N TRP A 21 19.34 6.11 -14.39
CA TRP A 21 18.37 5.86 -13.31
C TRP A 21 17.82 7.14 -12.66
N ARG A 22 18.58 8.24 -12.67
CA ARG A 22 18.16 9.55 -12.12
C ARG A 22 16.92 10.11 -12.82
N TRP A 23 16.76 9.82 -14.11
CA TRP A 23 15.62 10.29 -14.89
C TRP A 23 14.29 9.68 -14.43
N ILE A 24 14.32 8.52 -13.76
CA ILE A 24 13.13 7.93 -13.12
C ILE A 24 12.53 8.93 -12.14
N PHE A 25 13.34 9.69 -11.41
CA PHE A 25 12.87 10.73 -10.49
C PHE A 25 12.40 11.99 -11.22
N TYR A 26 13.13 12.41 -12.25
CA TYR A 26 12.79 13.63 -13.00
C TYR A 26 11.46 13.53 -13.74
N TYR A 27 11.05 12.35 -14.23
CA TYR A 27 9.75 12.18 -14.87
C TYR A 27 8.56 12.28 -13.92
N ASN A 28 8.75 12.00 -12.62
CA ASN A 28 7.67 12.11 -11.64
C ASN A 28 7.26 13.57 -11.38
N VAL A 29 8.21 14.50 -11.39
CA VAL A 29 7.99 15.94 -11.14
C VAL A 29 7.01 16.59 -12.13
N PRO A 30 7.20 16.53 -13.46
CA PRO A 30 6.29 17.13 -14.43
C PRO A 30 4.93 16.43 -14.43
N ALA A 31 4.87 15.10 -14.21
CA ALA A 31 3.60 14.39 -14.08
C ALA A 31 2.80 14.87 -12.85
N GLY A 32 3.47 15.08 -11.72
CA GLY A 32 2.87 15.67 -10.53
C GLY A 32 2.39 17.11 -10.75
N GLY A 33 3.22 17.95 -11.39
CA GLY A 33 2.87 19.32 -11.75
C GLY A 33 1.66 19.40 -12.70
N ALA A 34 1.64 18.57 -13.75
CA ALA A 34 0.51 18.48 -14.67
C ALA A 34 -0.78 18.05 -13.96
N SER A 35 -0.68 17.09 -13.02
CA SER A 35 -1.82 16.66 -12.21
C SER A 35 -2.36 17.78 -11.33
N LEU A 36 -1.49 18.57 -10.69
CA LEU A 36 -1.88 19.74 -9.89
C LEU A 36 -2.56 20.82 -10.73
N ILE A 37 -2.04 21.09 -11.94
CA ILE A 37 -2.62 22.05 -12.87
C ILE A 37 -4.02 21.57 -13.30
N LEU A 38 -4.14 20.31 -13.71
CA LEU A 38 -5.42 19.71 -14.10
C LEU A 38 -6.44 19.77 -12.97
N LEU A 39 -6.04 19.45 -11.73
CA LEU A 39 -6.90 19.62 -10.56
C LEU A 39 -7.32 21.08 -10.38
N GLY A 40 -6.40 22.04 -10.53
CA GLY A 40 -6.72 23.47 -10.44
C GLY A 40 -7.78 23.94 -11.45
N PHE A 41 -7.83 23.35 -12.64
CA PHE A 41 -8.81 23.69 -13.67
C PHE A 41 -10.11 22.87 -13.59
N ILE A 42 -10.03 21.60 -13.21
CA ILE A 42 -11.14 20.63 -13.29
C ILE A 42 -11.93 20.57 -11.98
N LEU A 43 -11.29 20.75 -10.82
CA LEU A 43 -11.99 20.61 -9.54
C LEU A 43 -13.02 21.75 -9.41
N PRO A 44 -14.33 21.44 -9.38
CA PRO A 44 -15.32 22.48 -9.16
C PRO A 44 -15.11 23.03 -7.76
N ALA A 45 -15.18 24.36 -7.60
CA ALA A 45 -14.98 25.07 -6.34
C ALA A 45 -15.90 24.62 -5.18
N ARG A 46 -16.83 23.68 -5.41
CA ARG A 46 -17.85 23.16 -4.49
C ARG A 46 -17.71 21.67 -4.16
N PHE A 47 -16.63 20.99 -4.55
CA PHE A 47 -16.40 19.58 -4.19
C PHE A 47 -15.98 19.47 -2.71
N PRO A 48 -16.60 18.61 -1.86
CA PRO A 48 -17.59 17.55 -2.16
C PRO A 48 -19.07 17.94 -1.98
N HIS A 49 -19.41 19.12 -1.42
CA HIS A 49 -20.78 19.51 -1.02
C HIS A 49 -21.64 20.11 -2.14
N HIS A 50 -21.37 19.77 -3.39
CA HIS A 50 -22.08 20.28 -4.58
C HIS A 50 -23.59 19.97 -4.63
N TRP A 51 -24.09 19.13 -3.72
CA TRP A 51 -25.46 18.62 -3.66
C TRP A 51 -26.34 19.28 -2.58
N GLU A 52 -25.80 20.20 -1.76
CA GLU A 52 -26.57 20.94 -0.76
C GLU A 52 -26.97 22.34 -1.28
N PRO A 53 -28.26 22.61 -1.55
CA PRO A 53 -28.70 23.85 -2.21
C PRO A 53 -28.69 25.10 -1.30
N ASN A 54 -28.49 24.95 0.02
CA ASN A 54 -28.71 26.03 1.01
C ASN A 54 -27.44 26.56 1.71
N LEU A 55 -26.22 26.14 1.31
CA LEU A 55 -25.00 26.77 1.83
C LEU A 55 -24.71 28.05 1.05
N GLU A 56 -24.75 29.15 1.79
CA GLU A 56 -24.56 30.53 1.38
C GLU A 56 -23.48 30.72 0.30
N LYS A 57 -23.74 31.61 -0.65
CA LYS A 57 -22.87 31.99 -1.79
C LYS A 57 -21.46 32.40 -1.30
N THR A 58 -20.60 31.44 -0.99
CA THR A 58 -19.19 31.71 -0.71
C THR A 58 -18.46 31.76 -2.05
N ARG A 59 -18.76 32.83 -2.78
CA ARG A 59 -18.11 33.25 -4.01
C ARG A 59 -16.65 33.55 -3.65
N HIS A 60 -15.72 32.77 -4.20
CA HIS A 60 -14.27 32.95 -4.05
C HIS A 60 -13.75 32.72 -2.62
N ALA A 61 -13.82 31.48 -2.11
CA ALA A 61 -12.85 31.09 -1.09
C ALA A 61 -11.46 31.10 -1.76
N SER A 62 -10.66 32.13 -1.48
CA SER A 62 -9.22 32.15 -1.80
C SER A 62 -8.62 30.79 -1.48
N VAL A 63 -7.66 30.31 -2.30
CA VAL A 63 -6.91 29.05 -2.04
C VAL A 63 -6.42 29.01 -0.59
N PHE A 64 -6.09 30.17 -0.03
CA PHE A 64 -5.68 30.34 1.36
C PHE A 64 -6.79 30.04 2.38
N HIS A 65 -8.04 30.42 2.09
CA HIS A 65 -9.20 30.14 2.94
C HIS A 65 -9.58 28.66 2.91
N ALA A 66 -9.54 28.03 1.73
CA ALA A 66 -9.72 26.57 1.58
C ALA A 66 -8.60 25.77 2.25
N ALA A 67 -7.35 26.21 2.13
CA ALA A 67 -6.22 25.61 2.83
C ALA A 67 -6.36 25.78 4.36
N SER A 68 -6.82 26.95 4.83
CA SER A 68 -7.01 27.20 6.26
C SER A 68 -8.17 26.40 6.88
N SER A 69 -9.25 26.16 6.13
CA SER A 69 -10.38 25.35 6.58
C SER A 69 -10.04 23.86 6.57
N PHE A 70 -9.25 23.41 5.59
CA PHE A 70 -8.66 22.07 5.59
C PHE A 70 -7.68 21.90 6.77
N ALA A 71 -6.77 22.84 6.99
CA ALA A 71 -5.82 22.80 8.10
C ALA A 71 -6.49 22.79 9.48
N ARG A 72 -7.67 23.43 9.62
CA ARG A 72 -8.48 23.39 10.85
C ARG A 72 -9.22 22.07 11.07
N LYS A 73 -9.54 21.34 10.01
CA LYS A 73 -10.23 20.04 10.08
C LYS A 73 -9.27 18.85 10.10
N ALA A 74 -8.08 19.02 9.55
CA ALA A 74 -7.04 18.01 9.55
C ALA A 74 -6.60 17.69 10.99
N ASP A 75 -6.18 16.44 11.18
CA ASP A 75 -5.62 15.94 12.44
C ASP A 75 -4.08 15.86 12.33
N PRO A 76 -3.35 16.99 12.43
CA PRO A 76 -1.89 17.00 12.28
C PRO A 76 -1.19 16.26 13.42
N VAL A 77 -1.79 16.27 14.62
CA VAL A 77 -1.23 15.57 15.79
C VAL A 77 -1.36 14.07 15.60
N GLY A 78 -2.55 13.57 15.24
CA GLY A 78 -2.75 12.16 14.93
C GLY A 78 -1.87 11.69 13.78
N ALA A 79 -1.75 12.50 12.72
CA ALA A 79 -0.87 12.22 11.59
C ALA A 79 0.60 12.11 12.02
N PHE A 80 1.10 13.05 12.81
CA PHE A 80 2.48 13.02 13.30
C PHE A 80 2.75 11.79 14.18
N LEU A 81 1.84 11.47 15.10
CA LEU A 81 1.97 10.33 16.01
C LEU A 81 1.98 9.00 15.26
N VAL A 82 1.04 8.79 14.32
CA VAL A 82 0.97 7.53 13.56
C VAL A 82 2.13 7.39 12.57
N LEU A 83 2.52 8.47 11.88
CA LEU A 83 3.65 8.46 10.96
C LEU A 83 4.95 8.19 11.72
N GLY A 84 5.17 8.88 12.84
CA GLY A 84 6.33 8.65 13.68
C GLY A 84 6.39 7.22 14.20
N ALA A 85 5.28 6.68 14.72
CA ALA A 85 5.19 5.31 15.19
C ALA A 85 5.57 4.30 14.09
N ILE A 86 5.03 4.48 12.88
CA ILE A 86 5.31 3.59 11.73
C ILE A 86 6.75 3.73 11.26
N ILE A 87 7.30 4.95 11.16
CA ILE A 87 8.69 5.18 10.72
C ILE A 87 9.66 4.48 11.65
N PHE A 88 9.52 4.68 12.97
CA PHE A 88 10.40 4.02 13.93
C PHE A 88 10.20 2.50 13.96
N LEU A 89 8.97 2.02 13.78
CA LEU A 89 8.69 0.58 13.70
C LEU A 89 9.41 -0.05 12.49
N VAL A 90 9.22 0.54 11.31
CA VAL A 90 9.83 0.07 10.07
C VAL A 90 11.35 0.17 10.14
N ALA A 91 11.89 1.28 10.64
CA ALA A 91 13.34 1.44 10.82
C ALA A 91 13.93 0.38 11.76
N ALA A 92 13.25 0.06 12.87
CA ALA A 92 13.69 -1.02 13.76
C ALA A 92 13.68 -2.39 13.07
N LEU A 93 12.65 -2.66 12.26
CA LEU A 93 12.50 -3.94 11.57
C LEU A 93 13.47 -4.10 10.40
N GLU A 94 13.72 -3.05 9.60
CA GLU A 94 14.60 -3.14 8.44
C GLU A 94 16.10 -3.10 8.81
N GLU A 95 16.47 -2.31 9.82
CA GLU A 95 17.87 -2.20 10.24
C GLU A 95 18.25 -3.26 11.30
N GLY A 96 17.24 -3.80 12.01
CA GLY A 96 17.39 -4.84 13.02
C GLY A 96 17.77 -6.19 12.40
N GLY A 97 18.92 -6.73 12.80
CA GLY A 97 19.46 -7.98 12.27
C GLY A 97 20.23 -7.83 10.95
N VAL A 98 20.18 -6.65 10.30
CA VAL A 98 20.95 -6.37 9.06
C VAL A 98 22.16 -5.49 9.38
N ARG A 99 21.93 -4.27 9.88
CA ARG A 99 22.99 -3.30 10.19
C ARG A 99 23.30 -3.23 11.67
N PHE A 100 22.28 -3.37 12.51
CA PHE A 100 22.40 -3.35 13.95
C PHE A 100 21.88 -4.66 14.55
N ALA A 101 22.55 -5.19 15.57
CA ALA A 101 22.03 -6.32 16.31
C ALA A 101 20.67 -5.97 16.95
N TRP A 102 19.79 -6.96 17.08
CA TRP A 102 18.48 -6.80 17.74
C TRP A 102 18.60 -6.28 19.18
N ASP A 103 19.69 -6.63 19.86
CA ASP A 103 20.00 -6.18 21.23
C ASP A 103 20.73 -4.82 21.28
N SER A 104 20.90 -4.15 20.14
CA SER A 104 21.52 -2.83 20.13
C SER A 104 20.58 -1.79 20.73
N GLY A 105 21.16 -0.84 21.48
CA GLY A 105 20.40 0.29 22.05
C GLY A 105 19.66 1.12 20.99
N VAL A 106 20.14 1.13 19.74
CA VAL A 106 19.48 1.84 18.62
C VAL A 106 18.17 1.16 18.24
N VAL A 107 18.16 -0.16 18.04
CA VAL A 107 16.95 -0.92 17.68
C VAL A 107 15.94 -0.88 18.82
N ILE A 108 16.40 -1.07 20.06
CA ILE A 108 15.53 -0.97 21.25
C ILE A 108 14.94 0.45 21.37
N ALA A 109 15.74 1.51 21.14
CA ALA A 109 15.24 2.88 21.17
C ALA A 109 14.15 3.11 20.10
N PHE A 110 14.33 2.61 18.88
CA PHE A 110 13.31 2.71 17.84
C PHE A 110 12.02 1.96 18.21
N LEU A 111 12.11 0.76 18.78
CA LEU A 111 10.93 0.01 19.24
C LEU A 111 10.20 0.72 20.39
N VAL A 112 10.94 1.26 21.37
CA VAL A 112 10.36 2.00 22.50
C VAL A 112 9.71 3.30 22.01
N LEU A 113 10.38 4.05 21.14
CA LEU A 113 9.81 5.27 20.54
C LEU A 113 8.56 4.94 19.73
N SER A 114 8.59 3.91 18.90
CA SER A 114 7.42 3.45 18.14
C SER A 114 6.25 3.08 19.06
N GLY A 115 6.49 2.26 20.08
CA GLY A 115 5.47 1.85 21.05
C GLY A 115 4.89 3.03 21.82
N SER A 116 5.75 3.95 22.28
CA SER A 116 5.31 5.16 22.99
C SER A 116 4.43 6.07 22.11
N LEU A 117 4.82 6.30 20.86
CA LEU A 117 4.05 7.10 19.89
C LEU A 117 2.73 6.40 19.51
N ALA A 118 2.72 5.08 19.41
CA ALA A 118 1.50 4.32 19.16
C ALA A 118 0.53 4.40 20.35
N ILE A 119 1.01 4.31 21.59
CA ILE A 119 0.18 4.50 22.79
C ILE A 119 -0.38 5.93 22.83
N LEU A 120 0.47 6.93 22.57
CA LEU A 120 0.03 8.33 22.48
C LEU A 120 -1.00 8.53 21.36
N PHE A 121 -0.83 7.86 20.21
CA PHE A 121 -1.80 7.89 19.12
C PHE A 121 -3.15 7.30 19.55
N VAL A 122 -3.16 6.16 20.24
CA VAL A 122 -4.40 5.54 20.77
C VAL A 122 -5.07 6.45 21.79
N GLY A 123 -4.30 7.05 22.70
CA GLY A 123 -4.82 8.05 23.65
C GLY A 123 -5.40 9.28 22.95
N TRP A 124 -4.69 9.80 21.94
CA TRP A 124 -5.14 10.92 21.12
C TRP A 124 -6.45 10.61 20.39
N MET A 125 -6.56 9.44 19.75
CA MET A 125 -7.78 9.01 19.08
C MET A 125 -8.99 8.98 20.03
N ALA A 126 -8.80 8.50 21.26
CA ALA A 126 -9.88 8.41 22.25
C ALA A 126 -10.36 9.80 22.72
N VAL A 127 -9.46 10.77 22.83
CA VAL A 127 -9.77 12.14 23.28
C VAL A 127 -10.28 13.00 22.12
N ALA A 128 -9.57 13.00 20.98
CA ALA A 128 -9.89 13.81 19.81
C ALA A 128 -11.28 13.49 19.24
N SER A 129 -11.65 12.21 19.23
CA SER A 129 -12.98 11.76 18.79
C SER A 129 -14.13 12.27 19.68
N ARG A 130 -13.86 12.66 20.93
CA ARG A 130 -14.88 13.08 21.90
C ARG A 130 -14.91 14.59 22.14
N ALA A 131 -13.76 15.25 22.10
CA ALA A 131 -13.61 16.63 22.61
C ALA A 131 -13.52 17.71 21.53
N PHE A 132 -12.99 17.41 20.33
CA PHE A 132 -12.56 18.46 19.41
C PHE A 132 -13.30 18.51 18.07
N GLY A 133 -14.16 17.54 17.75
CA GLY A 133 -14.91 17.52 16.48
C GLY A 133 -14.03 17.51 15.22
N VAL A 134 -12.76 17.12 15.37
CA VAL A 134 -11.76 17.01 14.28
C VAL A 134 -12.01 15.72 13.49
N GLU A 135 -11.79 15.73 12.18
CA GLU A 135 -11.73 14.51 11.38
C GLU A 135 -10.44 13.76 11.72
N THR A 136 -10.51 12.96 12.79
CA THR A 136 -9.39 12.12 13.24
C THR A 136 -8.96 11.16 12.12
N MET A 137 -7.65 10.97 11.95
CA MET A 137 -7.12 10.07 10.91
C MET A 137 -7.69 8.65 10.96
N PHE A 138 -7.98 8.17 12.17
CA PHE A 138 -8.64 6.89 12.38
C PHE A 138 -9.80 7.05 13.37
N PRO A 139 -11.03 7.27 12.87
CA PRO A 139 -12.19 7.46 13.72
C PRO A 139 -12.39 6.29 14.69
N SER A 140 -12.70 6.56 15.96
CA SER A 140 -12.94 5.52 16.98
C SER A 140 -14.00 4.49 16.57
N ARG A 141 -14.98 4.91 15.76
CA ARG A 141 -15.99 4.05 15.11
C ARG A 141 -15.41 2.96 14.21
N PHE A 142 -14.22 3.16 13.63
CA PHE A 142 -13.56 2.12 12.82
C PHE A 142 -13.11 0.95 13.68
N ALA A 143 -12.62 1.21 14.90
CA ALA A 143 -12.23 0.16 15.84
C ALA A 143 -13.44 -0.65 16.33
N SER A 144 -14.64 -0.05 16.36
CA SER A 144 -15.88 -0.75 16.72
C SER A 144 -16.45 -1.62 15.59
N ASN A 145 -16.04 -1.38 14.34
CA ASN A 145 -16.52 -2.14 13.20
C ASN A 145 -15.57 -3.32 12.90
N HIS A 146 -15.96 -4.51 13.36
CA HIS A 146 -15.16 -5.74 13.21
C HIS A 146 -14.89 -6.10 11.74
N THR A 147 -15.81 -5.78 10.81
CA THR A 147 -15.62 -6.04 9.38
C THR A 147 -14.56 -5.12 8.80
N LEU A 148 -14.56 -3.84 9.19
CA LEU A 148 -13.53 -2.91 8.77
C LEU A 148 -12.18 -3.28 9.37
N LEU A 149 -12.12 -3.57 10.67
CA LEU A 149 -10.89 -3.97 11.34
C LEU A 149 -10.28 -5.24 10.73
N SER A 150 -11.09 -6.25 10.45
CA SER A 150 -10.62 -7.48 9.80
C SER A 150 -10.13 -7.23 8.37
N SER A 151 -10.76 -6.30 7.63
CA SER A 151 -10.26 -5.90 6.31
C SER A 151 -8.92 -5.17 6.38
N LEU A 152 -8.69 -4.33 7.40
CA LEU A 152 -7.43 -3.63 7.62
C LEU A 152 -6.30 -4.59 7.99
N VAL A 153 -6.57 -5.55 8.88
CA VAL A 153 -5.62 -6.63 9.20
C VAL A 153 -5.32 -7.47 7.96
N GLY A 154 -6.34 -7.78 7.15
CA GLY A 154 -6.17 -8.44 5.86
C GLY A 154 -5.26 -7.66 4.90
N CYS A 155 -5.40 -6.33 4.82
CA CYS A 155 -4.50 -5.48 4.06
C CYS A 155 -3.03 -5.58 4.52
N ILE A 156 -2.77 -5.66 5.84
CA ILE A 156 -1.41 -5.89 6.37
C ILE A 156 -0.88 -7.24 5.88
N ILE A 157 -1.67 -8.31 6.04
CA ILE A 157 -1.24 -9.66 5.68
C ILE A 157 -0.98 -9.81 4.18
N THR A 158 -1.80 -9.20 3.31
CA THR A 158 -1.58 -9.19 1.85
C THR A 158 -0.49 -8.20 1.42
N GLY A 159 -0.15 -7.22 2.24
CA GLY A 159 0.92 -6.27 1.98
C GLY A 159 2.30 -6.92 1.87
N ALA A 160 2.63 -7.82 2.81
CA ALA A 160 3.89 -8.55 2.82
C ALA A 160 4.17 -9.31 1.51
N PRO A 161 3.32 -10.26 1.06
CA PRO A 161 3.55 -10.98 -0.19
C PRO A 161 3.62 -10.06 -1.40
N MET A 162 2.83 -8.99 -1.43
CA MET A 162 2.83 -8.04 -2.53
C MET A 162 4.20 -7.35 -2.70
N THR A 163 4.80 -6.91 -1.59
CA THR A 163 6.10 -6.22 -1.59
C THR A 163 7.27 -7.18 -1.78
N ILE A 164 7.27 -8.32 -1.07
CA ILE A 164 8.31 -9.35 -1.21
C ILE A 164 8.43 -9.79 -2.67
N ALA A 165 7.32 -10.12 -3.32
CA ALA A 165 7.34 -10.52 -4.73
C ALA A 165 7.87 -9.42 -5.66
N ALA A 166 7.59 -8.16 -5.36
CA ALA A 166 8.03 -7.04 -6.18
C ALA A 166 9.55 -6.76 -6.07
N ILE A 167 10.18 -7.12 -4.95
CA ILE A 167 11.61 -6.90 -4.67
C ILE A 167 12.43 -8.15 -4.98
N GLU A 168 12.03 -9.30 -4.43
CA GLU A 168 12.81 -10.55 -4.48
C GLU A 168 12.80 -11.19 -5.87
N LEU A 169 11.71 -11.10 -6.64
CA LEU A 169 11.69 -11.69 -7.99
C LEU A 169 12.69 -11.01 -8.93
N PRO A 170 12.70 -9.67 -9.08
CA PRO A 170 13.73 -9.00 -9.88
C PRO A 170 15.14 -9.24 -9.36
N GLN A 171 15.33 -9.23 -8.04
CA GLN A 171 16.62 -9.44 -7.41
C GLN A 171 17.15 -10.86 -7.70
N ARG A 172 16.30 -11.90 -7.59
CA ARG A 172 16.64 -13.26 -8.00
C ARG A 172 17.04 -13.33 -9.48
N TYR A 173 16.27 -12.71 -10.37
CA TYR A 173 16.59 -12.73 -11.81
C TYR A 173 17.93 -12.08 -12.12
N GLN A 174 18.30 -11.02 -11.41
CA GLN A 174 19.57 -10.33 -11.60
C GLN A 174 20.74 -11.08 -10.95
N LEU A 175 20.60 -11.50 -9.68
CA LEU A 175 21.69 -12.10 -8.91
C LEU A 175 21.92 -13.58 -9.24
N VAL A 176 20.87 -14.38 -9.32
CA VAL A 176 20.96 -15.84 -9.53
C VAL A 176 20.97 -16.16 -11.02
N ASN A 177 20.04 -15.59 -11.78
CA ASN A 177 19.90 -15.87 -13.21
C ASN A 177 20.68 -14.93 -14.11
N GLN A 178 21.55 -14.07 -13.54
CA GLN A 178 22.47 -13.18 -14.26
C GLN A 178 21.79 -12.37 -15.37
N SER A 179 20.52 -12.00 -15.16
CA SER A 179 19.73 -11.27 -16.13
C SER A 179 20.05 -9.78 -16.06
N SER A 180 20.05 -9.10 -17.20
CA SER A 180 20.13 -7.63 -17.22
C SER A 180 18.93 -7.00 -16.48
N PRO A 181 19.04 -5.74 -16.01
CA PRO A 181 17.93 -5.04 -15.36
C PRO A 181 16.65 -5.02 -16.20
N LEU A 182 16.76 -4.78 -17.52
CA LEU A 182 15.63 -4.86 -18.43
C LEU A 182 15.08 -6.29 -18.55
N GLY A 183 15.97 -7.29 -18.64
CA GLY A 183 15.56 -8.70 -18.69
C GLY A 183 14.80 -9.14 -17.44
N ALA A 184 15.24 -8.71 -16.26
CA ALA A 184 14.53 -8.95 -15.00
C ALA A 184 13.17 -8.24 -14.96
N GLY A 185 13.10 -6.99 -15.46
CA GLY A 185 11.83 -6.26 -15.59
C GLY A 185 10.82 -6.95 -16.52
N VAL A 186 11.28 -7.48 -17.66
CA VAL A 186 10.44 -8.26 -18.59
C VAL A 186 9.96 -9.55 -17.92
N LYS A 187 10.82 -10.26 -17.20
CA LYS A 187 10.44 -11.49 -16.48
C LYS A 187 9.44 -11.22 -15.35
N LEU A 188 9.51 -10.05 -14.71
CA LEU A 188 8.55 -9.61 -13.69
C LEU A 188 7.14 -9.40 -14.25
N LEU A 189 6.98 -9.20 -15.57
CA LEU A 189 5.67 -8.98 -16.18
C LEU A 189 4.68 -10.12 -15.91
N ALA A 190 5.16 -11.36 -15.75
CA ALA A 190 4.31 -12.49 -15.39
C ALA A 190 3.54 -12.22 -14.08
N TYR A 191 4.20 -11.64 -13.09
CA TYR A 191 3.57 -11.20 -11.84
C TYR A 191 2.83 -9.86 -12.01
N ALA A 192 3.46 -8.88 -12.65
CA ALA A 192 2.95 -7.51 -12.76
C ALA A 192 1.66 -7.39 -13.59
N VAL A 193 1.42 -8.30 -14.53
CA VAL A 193 0.16 -8.39 -15.30
C VAL A 193 -0.89 -9.21 -14.55
N ALA A 194 -0.48 -10.33 -13.94
CA ALA A 194 -1.38 -11.20 -13.20
C ALA A 194 -2.05 -10.50 -12.01
N MET A 195 -1.31 -9.64 -11.31
CA MET A 195 -1.85 -8.96 -10.13
C MET A 195 -3.02 -7.99 -10.45
N PRO A 196 -2.92 -7.06 -11.41
CA PRO A 196 -4.07 -6.27 -11.85
C PRO A 196 -5.25 -7.10 -12.35
N VAL A 197 -5.00 -8.20 -13.07
CA VAL A 197 -6.05 -9.11 -13.50
C VAL A 197 -6.76 -9.71 -12.28
N GLY A 198 -6.00 -10.15 -11.27
CA GLY A 198 -6.55 -10.62 -10.00
C GLY A 198 -7.38 -9.56 -9.28
N ILE A 199 -6.94 -8.31 -9.25
CA ILE A 199 -7.69 -7.18 -8.65
C ILE A 199 -9.05 -7.02 -9.35
N VAL A 200 -9.07 -7.05 -10.68
CA VAL A 200 -10.31 -6.93 -11.46
C VAL A 200 -11.23 -8.12 -11.20
N LEU A 201 -10.70 -9.33 -11.18
CA LEU A 201 -11.47 -10.55 -10.88
C LEU A 201 -12.07 -10.48 -9.47
N GLY A 202 -11.27 -10.19 -8.45
CA GLY A 202 -11.74 -10.05 -7.07
C GLY A 202 -12.82 -8.98 -6.93
N SER A 203 -12.68 -7.86 -7.65
CA SER A 203 -13.66 -6.78 -7.67
C SER A 203 -14.97 -7.19 -8.37
N ILE A 204 -14.90 -7.89 -9.51
CA ILE A 204 -16.07 -8.38 -10.24
C ILE A 204 -16.81 -9.46 -9.42
N MET A 205 -16.07 -10.40 -8.83
CA MET A 205 -16.61 -11.45 -7.97
C MET A 205 -17.35 -10.87 -6.75
N SER A 206 -16.76 -9.84 -6.15
CA SER A 206 -17.32 -9.15 -4.99
C SER A 206 -18.53 -8.28 -5.34
N GLY A 207 -18.45 -7.52 -6.44
CA GLY A 207 -19.46 -6.52 -6.80
C GLY A 207 -20.58 -7.08 -7.67
N ARG A 208 -20.25 -7.65 -8.84
CA ARG A 208 -21.23 -8.05 -9.85
C ARG A 208 -21.82 -9.44 -9.56
N LEU A 209 -20.97 -10.39 -9.18
CA LEU A 209 -21.41 -11.75 -8.84
C LEU A 209 -21.93 -11.87 -7.41
N ARG A 210 -21.68 -10.86 -6.56
CA ARG A 210 -22.12 -10.80 -5.15
C ARG A 210 -21.79 -12.06 -4.35
N LEU A 211 -20.65 -12.69 -4.68
CA LEU A 211 -20.15 -13.83 -3.92
C LEU A 211 -19.76 -13.37 -2.51
N ALA A 212 -19.97 -14.23 -1.52
CA ALA A 212 -19.58 -13.87 -0.16
C ALA A 212 -18.06 -13.65 -0.09
N PHE A 213 -17.68 -12.49 0.45
CA PHE A 213 -16.30 -12.02 0.50
C PHE A 213 -15.31 -13.06 1.05
N ILE A 214 -15.75 -13.84 2.04
CA ILE A 214 -14.92 -14.87 2.67
C ILE A 214 -14.46 -15.95 1.68
N TYR A 215 -15.31 -16.37 0.74
CA TYR A 215 -14.92 -17.37 -0.26
C TYR A 215 -13.91 -16.79 -1.25
N ILE A 216 -14.09 -15.54 -1.67
CA ILE A 216 -13.18 -14.85 -2.59
C ILE A 216 -11.81 -14.67 -1.94
N LEU A 217 -11.78 -14.20 -0.69
CA LEU A 217 -10.55 -14.03 0.09
C LEU A 217 -9.86 -15.36 0.36
N PHE A 218 -10.61 -16.43 0.64
CA PHE A 218 -10.04 -17.76 0.85
C PHE A 218 -9.38 -18.31 -0.42
N ILE A 219 -10.04 -18.15 -1.58
CA ILE A 219 -9.47 -18.53 -2.88
C ILE A 219 -8.20 -17.73 -3.17
N GLY A 220 -8.23 -16.41 -2.99
CA GLY A 220 -7.06 -15.55 -3.17
C GLY A 220 -5.91 -15.93 -2.23
N ALA A 221 -6.22 -16.18 -0.95
CA ALA A 221 -5.26 -16.59 0.07
C ALA A 221 -4.64 -17.97 -0.23
N MET A 222 -5.43 -18.92 -0.72
CA MET A 222 -4.93 -20.22 -1.18
C MET A 222 -4.01 -20.05 -2.40
N MET A 223 -4.45 -19.30 -3.41
CA MET A 223 -3.65 -19.06 -4.62
C MET A 223 -2.32 -18.37 -4.31
N GLN A 224 -2.31 -17.33 -3.46
CA GLN A 224 -1.06 -16.67 -3.08
C GLN A 224 -0.15 -17.64 -2.31
N THR A 225 -0.68 -18.39 -1.34
CA THR A 225 0.12 -19.30 -0.50
C THR A 225 0.73 -20.42 -1.34
N VAL A 226 -0.06 -21.04 -2.22
CA VAL A 226 0.41 -22.06 -3.15
C VAL A 226 1.42 -21.47 -4.13
N GLY A 227 1.21 -20.26 -4.63
CA GLY A 227 2.16 -19.56 -5.50
C GLY A 227 3.52 -19.33 -4.85
N PHE A 228 3.54 -18.84 -3.60
CA PHE A 228 4.78 -18.67 -2.83
C PHE A 228 5.44 -20.00 -2.50
N ALA A 229 4.67 -21.02 -2.09
CA ALA A 229 5.19 -22.35 -1.81
C ALA A 229 5.84 -22.97 -3.05
N LEU A 230 5.20 -22.85 -4.22
CA LEU A 230 5.76 -23.33 -5.50
C LEU A 230 7.00 -22.54 -5.91
N LEU A 231 7.05 -21.23 -5.68
CA LEU A 231 8.26 -20.44 -5.96
C LEU A 231 9.43 -20.84 -5.05
N SER A 232 9.15 -21.28 -3.83
CA SER A 232 10.18 -21.76 -2.90
C SER A 232 10.86 -23.06 -3.32
N THR A 233 10.22 -23.88 -4.17
CA THR A 233 10.80 -25.14 -4.68
C THR A 233 11.64 -24.95 -5.93
N VAL A 234 11.67 -23.75 -6.52
CA VAL A 234 12.38 -23.50 -7.78
C VAL A 234 13.89 -23.54 -7.53
N PRO A 235 14.66 -24.38 -8.26
CA PRO A 235 16.11 -24.49 -8.10
C PRO A 235 16.85 -23.17 -8.27
N THR A 236 17.94 -22.99 -7.53
CA THR A 236 18.85 -21.83 -7.61
C THR A 236 19.90 -21.99 -8.72
N THR A 237 19.52 -22.58 -9.84
CA THR A 237 20.39 -22.75 -11.01
C THR A 237 20.42 -21.48 -11.85
N THR A 238 21.53 -21.27 -12.57
CA THR A 238 21.65 -20.18 -13.56
C THR A 238 20.60 -20.33 -14.66
N ASP A 239 20.33 -21.57 -15.08
CA ASP A 239 19.31 -21.91 -16.06
C ASP A 239 17.91 -21.67 -15.49
N LEU A 240 17.16 -20.79 -16.18
CA LEU A 240 15.83 -20.40 -15.76
C LEU A 240 14.82 -21.47 -16.19
N TRP A 241 14.22 -22.14 -15.21
CA TRP A 241 13.11 -23.05 -15.49
C TRP A 241 11.82 -22.28 -15.81
N ASN A 242 11.22 -22.54 -16.97
CA ASN A 242 10.04 -21.82 -17.47
C ASN A 242 8.80 -21.91 -16.55
N GLY A 243 8.72 -22.93 -15.69
CA GLY A 243 7.63 -23.10 -14.71
C GLY A 243 7.49 -21.94 -13.72
N ILE A 244 8.58 -21.16 -13.50
CA ILE A 244 8.57 -20.00 -12.60
C ILE A 244 7.57 -18.93 -13.03
N PHE A 245 7.32 -18.79 -14.34
CA PHE A 245 6.34 -17.82 -14.85
C PHE A 245 4.91 -18.24 -14.50
N GLY A 246 4.59 -19.53 -14.58
CA GLY A 246 3.29 -20.05 -14.15
C GLY A 246 3.05 -19.83 -12.66
N TYR A 247 4.08 -20.05 -11.84
CA TYR A 247 4.01 -19.81 -10.40
C TYR A 247 3.86 -18.32 -10.07
N SER A 248 4.57 -17.46 -10.79
CA SER A 248 4.47 -16.00 -10.67
C SER A 248 3.08 -15.48 -11.03
N VAL A 249 2.45 -16.06 -12.06
CA VAL A 249 1.06 -15.74 -12.45
C VAL A 249 0.07 -16.19 -11.38
N LEU A 250 0.20 -17.41 -10.87
CA LEU A 250 -0.67 -17.93 -9.81
C LEU A 250 -0.60 -17.06 -8.55
N MET A 251 0.63 -16.73 -8.13
CA MET A 251 0.88 -15.85 -7.00
C MET A 251 0.30 -14.44 -7.25
N GLY A 252 0.58 -13.85 -8.41
CA GLY A 252 0.09 -12.52 -8.77
C GLY A 252 -1.43 -12.45 -8.76
N LEU A 253 -2.12 -13.44 -9.33
CA LEU A 253 -3.57 -13.54 -9.29
C LEU A 253 -4.10 -13.61 -7.85
N GLY A 254 -3.52 -14.45 -7.00
CA GLY A 254 -3.94 -14.60 -5.60
C GLY A 254 -3.81 -13.29 -4.82
N VAL A 255 -2.64 -12.65 -4.88
CA VAL A 255 -2.39 -11.35 -4.24
C VAL A 255 -3.34 -10.28 -4.79
N GLY A 256 -3.56 -10.28 -6.10
CA GLY A 256 -4.47 -9.36 -6.76
C GLY A 256 -5.92 -9.53 -6.31
N ILE A 257 -6.43 -10.76 -6.23
CA ILE A 257 -7.79 -11.07 -5.78
C ILE A 257 -8.00 -10.57 -4.34
N CYS A 258 -7.08 -10.89 -3.42
CA CYS A 258 -7.14 -10.40 -2.05
C CYS A 258 -7.15 -8.87 -2.00
N ALA A 259 -6.20 -8.21 -2.67
CA ALA A 259 -6.11 -6.75 -2.69
C ALA A 259 -7.38 -6.10 -3.25
N GLY A 260 -7.88 -6.58 -4.40
CA GLY A 260 -9.10 -6.08 -5.02
C GLY A 260 -10.32 -6.24 -4.12
N THR A 261 -10.47 -7.39 -3.47
CA THR A 261 -11.57 -7.64 -2.54
C THR A 261 -11.49 -6.73 -1.30
N TYR A 262 -10.31 -6.52 -0.70
CA TYR A 262 -10.17 -5.59 0.42
C TYR A 262 -10.48 -4.13 0.03
N TYR A 263 -10.08 -3.70 -1.18
CA TYR A 263 -10.43 -2.36 -1.67
C TYR A 263 -11.93 -2.16 -1.89
N VAL A 264 -12.69 -3.23 -2.09
CA VAL A 264 -14.16 -3.19 -2.17
C VAL A 264 -14.79 -3.22 -0.76
N ILE A 265 -14.32 -4.09 0.13
CA ILE A 265 -14.88 -4.25 1.49
C ILE A 265 -14.68 -2.97 2.32
N THR A 266 -13.50 -2.37 2.24
CA THR A 266 -13.09 -1.23 3.09
C THR A 266 -14.08 -0.05 3.00
N PRO A 267 -14.38 0.53 1.82
CA PRO A 267 -15.31 1.64 1.70
C PRO A 267 -16.77 1.24 1.92
N ILE A 268 -17.16 -0.01 1.62
CA ILE A 268 -18.53 -0.51 1.84
C ILE A 268 -18.81 -0.67 3.34
N SER A 269 -17.79 -1.04 4.12
CA SER A 269 -17.90 -1.24 5.57
C SER A 269 -17.86 0.09 6.33
N SER A 270 -17.35 1.16 5.73
CA SER A 270 -17.33 2.51 6.31
C SER A 270 -18.58 3.32 5.94
N GLY A 271 -18.95 4.30 6.78
CA GLY A 271 -19.99 5.26 6.45
C GLY A 271 -19.62 6.10 5.21
N LYS A 272 -20.62 6.60 4.46
CA LYS A 272 -20.42 7.35 3.21
C LYS A 272 -19.45 8.54 3.33
N GLY A 273 -19.40 9.19 4.50
CA GLY A 273 -18.46 10.29 4.78
C GLY A 273 -17.01 9.82 4.99
N ASP A 274 -16.79 8.60 5.46
CA ASP A 274 -15.48 8.11 5.89
C ASP A 274 -14.78 7.18 4.89
N GLN A 275 -15.37 6.95 3.71
CA GLN A 275 -14.83 6.01 2.73
C GLN A 275 -13.39 6.33 2.31
N HIS A 276 -13.08 7.61 2.22
CA HIS A 276 -11.74 8.10 1.88
C HIS A 276 -10.73 7.81 3.00
N LEU A 277 -11.11 7.99 4.28
CA LEU A 277 -10.30 7.64 5.44
C LEU A 277 -10.08 6.12 5.54
N ALA A 278 -11.12 5.34 5.28
CA ALA A 278 -11.06 3.88 5.28
C ALA A 278 -10.08 3.37 4.21
N LEU A 279 -10.22 3.85 2.97
CA LEU A 279 -9.32 3.49 1.87
C LEU A 279 -7.87 3.92 2.15
N GLY A 280 -7.66 5.12 2.70
CA GLY A 280 -6.34 5.60 3.11
C GLY A 280 -5.72 4.73 4.20
N SER A 281 -6.50 4.37 5.21
CA SER A 281 -6.07 3.47 6.30
C SER A 281 -5.73 2.08 5.78
N GLY A 282 -6.54 1.54 4.87
CA GLY A 282 -6.27 0.24 4.24
C GLY A 282 -4.99 0.24 3.39
N LEU A 283 -4.76 1.33 2.64
CA LEU A 283 -3.52 1.52 1.88
C LEU A 283 -2.31 1.59 2.81
N GLN A 284 -2.40 2.35 3.90
CA GLN A 284 -1.32 2.46 4.89
C GLN A 284 -1.03 1.12 5.57
N CYS A 285 -2.07 0.39 5.97
CA CYS A 285 -1.96 -0.96 6.52
C CYS A 285 -1.24 -1.90 5.53
N ARG A 286 -1.57 -1.83 4.24
CA ARG A 286 -0.89 -2.60 3.20
C ARG A 286 0.60 -2.24 3.07
N MET A 287 0.94 -0.95 3.11
CA MET A 287 2.34 -0.53 3.08
C MET A 287 3.11 -1.00 4.31
N LEU A 288 2.51 -0.92 5.51
CA LEU A 288 3.09 -1.44 6.74
C LEU A 288 3.35 -2.95 6.66
N GLY A 289 2.38 -3.71 6.17
CA GLY A 289 2.54 -5.15 5.91
C GLY A 289 3.69 -5.44 4.93
N GLY A 290 3.81 -4.63 3.89
CA GLY A 290 4.91 -4.71 2.94
C GLY A 290 6.30 -4.51 3.57
N ALA A 291 6.43 -3.50 4.44
CA ALA A 291 7.67 -3.22 5.17
C ALA A 291 8.04 -4.36 6.14
N ILE A 292 7.05 -4.88 6.88
CA ILE A 292 7.26 -6.05 7.77
C ILE A 292 7.72 -7.27 6.95
N GLY A 293 7.12 -7.49 5.78
CA GLY A 293 7.52 -8.58 4.89
C GLY A 293 8.97 -8.44 4.39
N ASN A 294 9.36 -7.23 3.98
CA ASN A 294 10.71 -6.92 3.51
C ASN A 294 11.78 -7.10 4.61
N ALA A 295 11.49 -6.61 5.82
CA ALA A 295 12.33 -6.83 6.99
C ALA A 295 12.53 -8.32 7.28
N GLY A 296 11.44 -9.11 7.21
CA GLY A 296 11.48 -10.55 7.39
C GLY A 296 12.34 -11.28 6.36
N SER A 297 12.28 -10.90 5.07
CA SER A 297 13.10 -11.54 4.03
C SER A 297 14.58 -11.17 4.16
N SER A 298 14.87 -9.92 4.54
CA SER A 298 16.24 -9.42 4.72
C SER A 298 16.97 -10.10 5.89
N GLY A 299 16.26 -10.36 7.00
CA GLY A 299 16.84 -11.02 8.18
C GLY A 299 17.15 -12.51 8.04
N MET A 300 16.58 -13.20 7.03
CA MET A 300 16.87 -14.62 6.76
C MET A 300 18.11 -14.82 5.88
N GLY A 301 18.69 -13.73 5.34
CA GLY A 301 19.88 -13.74 4.49
C GLY A 301 21.21 -13.51 5.20
N ALA A 302 21.20 -13.32 6.53
CA ALA A 302 22.37 -13.16 7.39
C ALA A 302 22.61 -14.42 8.24
#